data_AF-A0ABD5X7F3-F1
#
_entry.id   AF-A0ABD5X7F3-F1
#
_cell.length_a   1.000
_cell.length_b   1.000
_cell.length_c   1.000
_cell.angle_alpha   90.00
_cell.angle_beta   90.00
_cell.angle_gamma   90.00
#
_symmetry.space_group_name_H-M   'P 1'
#
loop_
_entity.id
_entity.type
_entity.pdbx_description
1 polymer ?
#
loop_
_entity_poly.entity_id
_entity_poly.type
_entity_poly.pdbx_seq_one_letter_code
_entity_poly.pdbx_strand_id
1 'polypeptide(L)'
;HLRPFGVQDAFADSDQTYNENEDGRLDYEAMLAANPDVILHSQGISGFFDVAAIRKTLEDHSVGSELTAVQSDRVYSSGTPFQGPLMHLFQLEMTAKQLYPDIFGEWPADGSEDSYPEIPVDERLFDRERVANIINGKF
;
A
#
# COMPACT_ATOMS: atom_id res chain seq x y z
N HIS A 1 9.16 3.60 -0.43
CA HIS A 1 8.39 3.54 -1.70
C HIS A 1 7.36 4.66 -1.87
N LEU A 2 6.81 5.27 -0.80
CA LEU A 2 5.78 6.34 -0.93
C LEU A 2 6.30 7.74 -1.30
N ARG A 3 7.43 8.18 -0.70
CA ARG A 3 7.97 9.55 -0.88
C ARG A 3 8.12 10.02 -2.34
N PRO A 4 8.57 9.19 -3.30
CA PRO A 4 8.70 9.61 -4.70
C PRO A 4 7.40 10.12 -5.34
N PHE A 5 6.24 9.72 -4.80
CA PHE A 5 4.93 10.13 -5.32
C PHE A 5 4.41 11.43 -4.73
N GLY A 6 5.12 12.04 -3.76
CA GLY A 6 4.73 13.31 -3.14
C GLY A 6 3.39 13.28 -2.42
N VAL A 7 2.89 12.09 -2.07
CA VAL A 7 1.63 11.94 -1.32
C VAL A 7 1.77 12.50 0.09
N GLN A 8 0.73 13.19 0.54
CA GLN A 8 0.63 13.72 1.89
C GLN A 8 0.13 12.62 2.83
N ASP A 9 0.77 12.51 4.00
CA ASP A 9 0.28 11.66 5.08
C ASP A 9 -1.00 12.29 5.67
N ALA A 10 -2.06 11.50 5.83
CA ALA A 10 -3.35 11.98 6.34
C ALA A 10 -3.26 12.56 7.77
N PHE A 11 -2.21 12.20 8.52
CA PHE A 11 -1.96 12.70 9.86
C PHE A 11 -0.84 13.75 9.92
N ALA A 12 -0.30 14.21 8.78
CA ALA A 12 0.85 15.12 8.73
C ALA A 12 0.67 16.42 9.54
N ASP A 13 -0.56 16.93 9.61
CA ASP A 13 -0.92 18.16 10.31
C ASP A 13 -1.69 17.89 11.63
N SER A 14 -1.59 16.67 12.16
CA SER A 14 -2.30 16.25 13.38
C SER A 14 -1.33 15.92 14.51
N ASP A 15 -1.81 16.07 15.75
CA ASP A 15 -1.15 15.60 16.97
C ASP A 15 -1.31 14.07 17.15
N GLN A 16 -1.92 13.37 16.19
CA GLN A 16 -2.06 11.91 16.22
C GLN A 16 -0.78 11.27 15.69
N THR A 17 0.27 11.25 16.50
CA THR A 17 1.54 10.62 16.17
C THR A 17 1.77 9.33 16.95
N TYR A 18 2.60 8.44 16.41
CA TYR A 18 3.03 7.21 17.11
C TYR A 18 3.68 7.48 18.47
N ASN A 19 4.20 8.70 18.69
CA ASN A 19 4.86 9.09 19.94
C ASN A 19 3.89 9.62 20.99
N GLU A 20 2.65 9.96 20.62
CA GLU A 20 1.70 10.67 21.50
C GLU A 20 0.70 9.74 22.18
N ASN A 21 0.40 8.58 21.58
CA ASN A 21 -0.36 7.51 22.21
C ASN A 21 0.62 6.37 22.57
N GLU A 22 0.74 5.97 23.84
CA GLU A 22 1.67 4.93 24.31
C GLU A 22 1.56 3.58 23.56
N ASP A 23 0.47 3.37 22.82
CA ASP A 23 0.21 2.21 21.98
C ASP A 23 0.02 2.51 20.48
N GLY A 24 0.10 3.77 20.05
CA GLY A 24 -0.05 4.18 18.65
C GLY A 24 -1.39 3.79 18.01
N ARG A 25 -2.43 3.58 18.82
CA ARG A 25 -3.74 3.13 18.35
C ARG A 25 -4.59 4.32 17.89
N LEU A 26 -5.33 4.09 16.82
CA LEU A 26 -6.33 5.01 16.27
C LEU A 26 -7.68 4.29 16.30
N ASP A 27 -8.72 4.97 16.76
CA ASP A 27 -10.09 4.50 16.61
C ASP A 27 -10.65 4.88 15.23
N TYR A 28 -11.84 4.34 14.91
CA TYR A 28 -12.47 4.57 13.61
C TYR A 28 -12.88 6.03 13.44
N GLU A 29 -13.24 6.70 14.52
CA GLU A 29 -13.62 8.11 14.56
C GLU A 29 -12.42 9.01 14.21
N ALA A 30 -11.24 8.73 14.75
CA ALA A 30 -9.99 9.41 14.37
C ALA A 30 -9.61 9.13 12.92
N MET A 31 -9.79 7.89 12.44
CA MET A 31 -9.61 7.57 11.02
C MET A 31 -10.58 8.35 10.13
N LEU A 32 -11.84 8.50 10.55
CA LEU A 32 -12.86 9.27 9.81
C LEU A 32 -12.61 10.77 9.89
N ALA A 33 -12.03 11.28 10.97
CA ALA A 33 -11.63 12.69 11.06
C ALA A 33 -10.50 13.03 10.09
N ALA A 34 -9.52 12.12 9.91
CA ALA A 34 -8.45 12.27 8.92
C ALA A 34 -8.93 11.95 7.48
N ASN A 35 -9.91 11.05 7.35
CA ASN A 35 -10.59 10.64 6.12
C ASN A 35 -9.68 10.46 4.89
N PRO A 36 -8.72 9.51 4.92
CA PRO A 36 -7.78 9.34 3.82
C PRO A 36 -8.45 8.85 2.53
N ASP A 37 -7.96 9.32 1.37
CA ASP A 37 -8.37 8.83 0.05
C ASP A 37 -7.92 7.38 -0.23
N VAL A 38 -6.80 6.97 0.39
CA VAL A 38 -6.20 5.64 0.23
C VAL A 38 -5.69 5.15 1.58
N ILE A 39 -5.99 3.90 1.92
CA ILE A 39 -5.41 3.22 3.08
C ILE A 39 -4.41 2.18 2.58
N LEU A 40 -3.18 2.26 3.08
CA LEU A 40 -2.09 1.35 2.74
C LEU A 40 -1.70 0.53 3.97
N HIS A 41 -2.13 -0.72 4.03
CA HIS A 41 -1.83 -1.57 5.18
C HIS A 41 -0.39 -2.07 5.13
N SER A 42 0.44 -1.60 6.06
CA SER A 42 1.85 -2.01 6.18
C SER A 42 2.00 -3.53 6.32
N GLN A 43 3.04 -4.10 5.71
CA GLN A 43 3.32 -5.54 5.70
C GLN A 43 2.26 -6.44 5.04
N GLY A 44 1.26 -5.86 4.36
CA GLY A 44 0.24 -6.62 3.63
C GLY A 44 0.85 -7.52 2.55
N ILE A 45 1.79 -7.00 1.76
CA ILE A 45 2.39 -7.75 0.65
C ILE A 45 3.27 -8.94 1.08
N SER A 46 3.61 -9.04 2.36
CA SER A 46 4.38 -10.17 2.92
C SER A 46 3.49 -11.30 3.45
N GLY A 47 2.18 -11.24 3.24
CA GLY A 47 1.22 -12.25 3.73
C GLY A 47 1.06 -12.27 5.26
N PHE A 48 1.64 -11.29 5.98
CA PHE A 48 1.52 -11.21 7.43
C PHE A 48 0.11 -10.81 7.87
N PHE A 49 -0.58 -10.04 7.02
CA PHE A 49 -1.94 -9.60 7.23
C PHE A 49 -2.78 -9.94 6.00
N ASP A 50 -3.97 -10.47 6.23
CA ASP A 50 -5.01 -10.60 5.22
C ASP A 50 -5.69 -9.22 5.07
N VAL A 51 -5.23 -8.45 4.09
CA VAL A 51 -5.71 -7.08 3.87
C VAL A 51 -7.12 -7.08 3.30
N ALA A 52 -7.52 -8.13 2.57
CA ALA A 52 -8.90 -8.30 2.13
C ALA A 52 -9.84 -8.50 3.33
N ALA A 53 -9.47 -9.31 4.32
CA ALA A 53 -10.25 -9.47 5.55
C ALA A 53 -10.28 -8.18 6.40
N ILE A 54 -9.18 -7.42 6.43
CA ILE A 54 -9.14 -6.11 7.12
C ILE A 54 -10.07 -5.12 6.42
N ARG A 55 -10.02 -5.03 5.08
CA ARG A 55 -10.93 -4.21 4.29
C ARG A 55 -12.38 -4.56 4.62
N LYS A 56 -12.73 -5.84 4.62
CA LYS A 56 -14.07 -6.30 5.00
C LYS A 56 -14.46 -5.89 6.42
N THR A 57 -13.52 -5.94 7.37
CA THR A 57 -13.76 -5.46 8.74
C THR A 57 -14.08 -3.97 8.78
N LEU A 58 -13.44 -3.15 7.95
CA LEU A 58 -13.75 -1.73 7.81
C LEU A 58 -15.15 -1.53 7.19
N GLU A 59 -15.47 -2.28 6.13
CA GLU A 59 -16.77 -2.24 5.44
C GLU A 59 -17.94 -2.62 6.35
N ASP A 60 -17.75 -3.62 7.23
CA ASP A 60 -18.77 -4.09 8.16
C ASP A 60 -18.93 -3.16 9.40
N HIS A 61 -17.99 -2.24 9.62
CA HIS A 61 -18.03 -1.31 10.76
C HIS A 61 -18.84 -0.05 10.44
N SER A 62 -19.72 0.40 11.34
CA SER A 62 -20.61 1.54 11.10
C SER A 62 -19.86 2.82 10.70
N VAL A 63 -18.75 3.13 11.39
CA VAL A 63 -17.91 4.31 11.08
C VAL A 63 -16.86 3.98 10.01
N GLY A 64 -16.41 2.73 9.94
CA GLY A 64 -15.37 2.33 8.98
C GLY A 64 -15.87 2.37 7.54
N SER A 65 -17.14 1.99 7.34
CA SER A 65 -17.83 2.05 6.05
C SER A 65 -18.00 3.48 5.50
N GLU A 66 -17.85 4.50 6.35
CA GLU A 66 -17.94 5.91 5.97
C GLU A 66 -16.61 6.48 5.45
N LEU A 67 -15.50 5.74 5.59
CA LEU A 67 -14.19 6.19 5.13
C LEU A 67 -14.14 6.28 3.59
N THR A 68 -13.59 7.38 3.07
CA THR A 68 -13.46 7.61 1.62
C THR A 68 -12.70 6.48 0.92
N ALA A 69 -11.58 6.04 1.50
CA ALA A 69 -10.81 4.91 1.02
C ALA A 69 -11.61 3.60 0.96
N VAL A 70 -12.55 3.37 1.89
CA VAL A 70 -13.39 2.16 1.90
C VAL A 70 -14.45 2.25 0.82
N GLN A 71 -15.16 3.38 0.74
CA GLN A 71 -16.21 3.61 -0.27
C GLN A 71 -15.68 3.58 -1.71
N SER A 72 -14.42 3.97 -1.88
CA SER A 72 -13.77 4.02 -3.19
C SER A 72 -12.96 2.77 -3.53
N ASP A 73 -13.03 1.72 -2.70
CA ASP A 73 -12.31 0.46 -2.93
C ASP A 73 -10.76 0.61 -2.91
N ARG A 74 -10.24 1.56 -2.13
CA ARG A 74 -8.82 1.96 -2.07
C ARG A 74 -8.13 1.61 -0.74
N VAL A 75 -8.39 0.41 -0.24
CA VAL A 75 -7.68 -0.19 0.91
C VAL A 75 -6.73 -1.27 0.39
N TYR A 76 -5.43 -1.01 0.33
CA TYR A 76 -4.47 -1.89 -0.33
C TYR A 76 -3.39 -2.42 0.60
N SER A 77 -2.82 -3.57 0.22
CA SER A 77 -1.56 -4.05 0.77
C SER A 77 -0.42 -3.09 0.46
N SER A 78 0.33 -2.71 1.49
CA SER A 78 1.57 -1.94 1.35
C SER A 78 2.80 -2.81 1.52
N GLY A 79 3.94 -2.19 1.26
CA GLY A 79 5.26 -2.79 1.32
C GLY A 79 5.69 -3.17 2.73
N THR A 80 6.79 -3.91 2.80
CA THR A 80 7.47 -4.21 4.06
C THR A 80 8.36 -3.03 4.48
N PRO A 81 8.67 -2.89 5.79
CA PRO A 81 9.62 -1.88 6.26
C PRO A 81 11.05 -2.11 5.76
N PHE A 82 11.40 -3.34 5.36
CA PHE A 82 12.73 -3.71 4.90
C PHE A 82 12.87 -3.56 3.37
N GLN A 83 13.25 -2.36 2.93
CA GLN A 83 13.33 -1.99 1.51
C GLN A 83 14.77 -1.92 0.99
N GLY A 84 15.40 -3.09 0.82
CA GLY A 84 16.66 -3.17 0.07
C GLY A 84 16.49 -2.71 -1.39
N PRO A 85 17.59 -2.49 -2.14
CA PRO A 85 17.55 -1.92 -3.49
C PRO A 85 16.68 -2.72 -4.47
N LEU A 86 16.60 -4.04 -4.30
CA LEU A 86 15.74 -4.90 -5.12
C LEU A 86 14.27 -4.75 -4.75
N MET A 87 13.96 -4.94 -3.46
CA MET A 87 12.59 -4.87 -2.94
C MET A 87 11.95 -3.51 -3.18
N HIS A 88 12.76 -2.44 -3.14
CA HIS A 88 12.30 -1.08 -3.43
C HIS A 88 11.67 -0.95 -4.81
N LEU A 89 12.20 -1.61 -5.85
CA LEU A 89 11.64 -1.54 -7.22
C LEU A 89 10.22 -2.10 -7.27
N PHE A 90 10.00 -3.27 -6.68
CA PHE A 90 8.68 -3.91 -6.63
C PHE A 90 7.67 -3.12 -5.80
N GLN A 91 8.09 -2.58 -4.65
CA GLN A 91 7.22 -1.76 -3.81
C GLN A 91 6.91 -0.40 -4.45
N LEU A 92 7.84 0.14 -5.26
CA LEU A 92 7.59 1.35 -6.05
C LEU A 92 6.59 1.09 -7.19
N GLU A 93 6.73 -0.03 -7.92
CA GLU A 93 5.77 -0.47 -8.94
C GLU A 93 4.36 -0.65 -8.36
N MET A 94 4.27 -1.35 -7.23
CA MET A 94 3.01 -1.57 -6.53
C MET A 94 2.35 -0.25 -6.12
N THR A 95 3.08 0.64 -5.45
CA THR A 95 2.51 1.92 -5.00
C THR A 95 2.13 2.83 -6.18
N ALA A 96 2.88 2.83 -7.27
CA ALA A 96 2.53 3.59 -8.47
C ALA A 96 1.14 3.17 -9.00
N LYS A 97 0.92 1.87 -9.14
CA LYS A 97 -0.34 1.29 -9.63
C LYS A 97 -1.51 1.51 -8.66
N GLN A 98 -1.28 1.38 -7.35
CA GLN A 98 -2.31 1.60 -6.32
C GLN A 98 -2.75 3.07 -6.22
N LEU A 99 -1.82 4.02 -6.35
CA LEU A 99 -2.11 5.45 -6.22
C LEU A 99 -2.63 6.06 -7.53
N TYR A 100 -2.08 5.64 -8.67
CA TYR A 100 -2.37 6.22 -9.98
C TYR A 100 -2.60 5.13 -11.05
N PRO A 101 -3.66 4.32 -10.89
CA PRO A 101 -3.96 3.22 -11.82
C PRO A 101 -4.19 3.71 -13.26
N ASP A 102 -4.76 4.90 -13.45
CA ASP A 102 -4.99 5.49 -14.78
C ASP A 102 -3.69 5.82 -15.54
N ILE A 103 -2.57 5.95 -14.83
CA ILE A 103 -1.26 6.31 -15.40
C ILE A 103 -0.37 5.07 -15.52
N PHE A 104 -0.37 4.21 -14.50
CA PHE A 104 0.58 3.09 -14.40
C PHE A 104 -0.06 1.71 -14.59
N GLY A 105 -1.38 1.63 -14.84
CA GLY A 105 -2.15 0.39 -14.90
C GLY A 105 -2.68 -0.04 -13.53
N GLU A 106 -3.74 -0.84 -13.53
CA GLU A 106 -4.39 -1.28 -12.29
C GLU A 106 -3.48 -2.20 -11.46
N TRP A 107 -3.63 -2.12 -10.14
CA TRP A 107 -3.02 -3.09 -9.24
C TRP A 107 -3.89 -4.37 -9.24
N PRO A 108 -3.36 -5.54 -9.64
CA PRO A 108 -4.17 -6.72 -9.93
C PRO A 108 -4.51 -7.57 -8.69
N ALA A 109 -4.28 -7.04 -7.48
CA ALA A 109 -4.34 -7.78 -6.23
C ALA A 109 -5.38 -7.17 -5.27
N ASP A 110 -6.14 -8.03 -4.61
CA ASP A 110 -7.24 -7.72 -3.68
C ASP A 110 -6.82 -7.64 -2.20
N GLY A 111 -5.57 -8.00 -1.89
CA GLY A 111 -5.01 -7.95 -0.53
C GLY A 111 -4.98 -9.29 0.20
N SER A 112 -5.36 -10.39 -0.47
CA SER A 112 -5.29 -11.76 0.08
C SER A 112 -4.06 -12.55 -0.39
N GLU A 113 -3.08 -11.88 -1.01
CA GLU A 113 -1.99 -12.56 -1.71
C GLU A 113 -0.87 -13.02 -0.77
N ASP A 114 -0.42 -14.27 -0.97
CA ASP A 114 0.78 -14.81 -0.34
C ASP A 114 2.09 -14.39 -1.05
N SER A 115 1.98 -13.74 -2.21
CA SER A 115 3.14 -13.38 -3.04
C SER A 115 2.88 -12.15 -3.90
N TYR A 116 3.95 -11.56 -4.44
CA TYR A 116 3.83 -10.44 -5.36
C TYR A 116 3.07 -10.88 -6.63
N PRO A 117 1.99 -10.17 -7.03
CA PRO A 117 1.17 -10.59 -8.15
C PRO A 117 1.94 -10.52 -9.47
N GLU A 118 1.54 -11.36 -10.42
CA GLU A 118 2.05 -11.27 -11.78
C GLU A 118 1.55 -9.98 -12.44
N ILE A 119 2.49 -9.20 -12.97
CA ILE A 119 2.21 -7.99 -13.74
C ILE A 119 2.48 -8.30 -15.22
N PRO A 120 1.54 -8.01 -16.13
CA PRO A 120 1.76 -8.13 -17.57
C PRO A 120 3.06 -7.46 -18.01
N VAL A 121 3.75 -8.04 -18.99
CA VAL A 121 5.12 -7.60 -19.37
C VAL A 121 5.14 -6.13 -19.81
N ASP A 122 4.12 -5.71 -20.54
CA ASP A 122 3.88 -4.36 -21.03
C ASP A 122 3.45 -3.36 -19.94
N GLU A 123 3.07 -3.86 -18.77
CA GLU A 123 2.66 -3.06 -17.61
C GLU A 123 3.72 -2.97 -16.50
N ARG A 124 4.86 -3.65 -16.66
CA ARG A 124 5.97 -3.61 -15.71
C ARG A 124 6.67 -2.25 -15.79
N LEU A 125 6.90 -1.63 -14.63
CA LEU A 125 7.58 -0.34 -14.51
C LEU A 125 9.10 -0.46 -14.44
N PHE A 126 9.63 -1.68 -14.43
CA PHE A 126 11.06 -1.93 -14.56
C PHE A 126 11.35 -3.27 -15.23
N ASP A 127 12.53 -3.34 -15.85
CA ASP A 127 13.00 -4.54 -16.55
C ASP A 127 13.52 -5.59 -15.56
N ARG A 128 12.67 -6.58 -15.28
CA ARG A 128 12.97 -7.70 -14.38
C ARG A 128 14.15 -8.55 -14.89
N GLU A 129 14.30 -8.72 -16.21
CA GLU A 129 15.40 -9.50 -16.79
C GLU A 129 16.72 -8.74 -16.66
N ARG A 130 16.74 -7.44 -16.91
CA ARG A 130 17.92 -6.59 -16.68
C ARG A 130 18.33 -6.62 -15.21
N VAL A 131 17.38 -6.51 -14.27
CA VAL A 131 17.68 -6.62 -12.83
C VAL A 131 18.25 -7.99 -12.51
N ALA A 132 17.67 -9.08 -13.03
CA ALA A 132 18.20 -10.43 -12.85
C ALA A 132 19.61 -10.57 -13.43
N ASN A 133 19.89 -10.00 -14.60
CA ASN A 133 21.21 -10.01 -15.21
C ASN A 133 22.25 -9.29 -14.34
N ILE A 134 21.92 -8.11 -13.80
CA ILE A 134 22.79 -7.37 -12.87
C ILE A 134 23.09 -8.20 -11.61
N ILE A 135 22.07 -8.82 -11.01
CA ILE A 135 22.24 -9.69 -9.82
C ILE A 135 23.18 -10.85 -10.12
N ASN A 136 23.09 -11.41 -11.33
CA ASN A 136 23.92 -12.53 -11.78
C ASN A 136 25.27 -12.09 -12.38
N GLY A 137 25.61 -10.79 -12.36
CA GLY A 137 26.86 -10.26 -12.92
C GLY A 137 26.96 -10.33 -14.45
N LYS A 138 25.83 -10.37 -15.16
CA LYS A 138 25.72 -10.36 -16.62
C LYS A 138 25.44 -8.93 -17.08
N PHE A 139 26.27 -8.40 -17.96
CA PHE A 139 26.18 -7.03 -18.51
C PHE A 139 26.08 -7.07 -20.04
#